data_AF-A0A9W7FT98-F1
#
_entry.id   AF-A0A9W7FT98-F1
#
_cell.length_a   1.000
_cell.length_b   1.000
_cell.length_c   1.000
_cell.angle_alpha   90.00
_cell.angle_beta   90.00
_cell.angle_gamma   90.00
#
_symmetry.space_group_name_H-M   'P 1'
#
loop_
_entity.id
_entity.type
_entity.pdbx_description
1 polymer ?
#
loop_
_entity_poly.entity_id
_entity_poly.type
_entity_poly.pdbx_seq_one_letter_code
_entity_poly.pdbx_strand_id
1 'polypeptide(L)'
;MDSYGFQNNDRLAGDGEGDSSSSSRDNSTRDHNFVRFLKAISPPAASPILPPLDADYFASLTVRERAEFEHIAIAGFPVVYRINVYLSLTGGFVELVGGGRAGEEVDARTLDAINRDLDRTFPGHEYFEEENTQLELKRVLIRFALLNPSIGYCQGLNFIAGLFLLLTREINQTVHLLDYFAREIMPQGYYSEKMEGQYVDGLVFEHLARELFPKVYQKLKTLGLDFAISTFNWFATGFVNVFKDTESCYRVWDVCFVRKDGRFIMRVALALVGIMERDILKCGERKEAEDLFRVITRKVDIDALINLAEGLRMKGSFLRRGGDLDIEIASLRGHYRFKCEEAGMWDEDEEDK
;
A
#
# COMPACT_ATOMS: atom_id res chain seq x y z
N MET A 1 -89.31 -19.36 27.03
CA MET A 1 -87.97 -20.01 27.01
C MET A 1 -87.22 -19.64 25.71
N ASP A 2 -87.36 -18.37 25.32
CA ASP A 2 -86.33 -17.32 25.18
C ASP A 2 -85.00 -17.79 24.56
N SER A 3 -84.65 -17.58 23.28
CA SER A 3 -84.65 -16.43 22.34
C SER A 3 -83.27 -15.74 22.22
N TYR A 4 -82.67 -15.89 21.03
CA TYR A 4 -81.82 -14.96 20.25
C TYR A 4 -80.99 -13.84 20.94
N GLY A 5 -79.74 -13.65 20.47
CA GLY A 5 -79.14 -12.30 20.37
C GLY A 5 -77.61 -12.19 20.49
N PHE A 6 -76.97 -11.72 19.43
CA PHE A 6 -75.61 -11.13 19.42
C PHE A 6 -75.54 -9.89 20.34
N GLN A 7 -74.37 -9.59 20.95
CA GLN A 7 -73.78 -8.24 20.94
C GLN A 7 -72.34 -8.15 21.51
N ASN A 8 -71.61 -7.21 20.92
CA ASN A 8 -70.22 -6.82 21.16
C ASN A 8 -69.98 -6.04 22.48
N ASN A 9 -68.70 -6.04 22.85
CA ASN A 9 -67.86 -4.90 23.26
C ASN A 9 -67.49 -4.69 24.74
N ASP A 10 -66.19 -4.38 24.85
CA ASP A 10 -65.49 -3.50 25.79
C ASP A 10 -64.97 -4.04 27.14
N ARG A 11 -63.63 -4.22 27.13
CA ARG A 11 -62.62 -3.51 27.94
C ARG A 11 -62.10 -4.11 29.27
N LEU A 12 -60.77 -4.29 29.21
CA LEU A 12 -59.72 -3.97 30.20
C LEU A 12 -59.48 -4.97 31.34
N ALA A 13 -58.40 -5.75 31.22
CA ALA A 13 -57.18 -5.62 32.05
C ALA A 13 -56.27 -6.86 31.87
N GLY A 14 -54.96 -6.66 31.93
CA GLY A 14 -54.02 -7.65 32.48
C GLY A 14 -53.18 -8.44 31.48
N ASP A 15 -51.91 -8.04 31.43
CA ASP A 15 -50.73 -8.90 31.42
C ASP A 15 -50.46 -9.79 30.18
N GLY A 16 -49.55 -9.31 29.34
CA GLY A 16 -48.87 -10.10 28.32
C GLY A 16 -47.40 -9.68 28.25
N GLU A 17 -46.53 -10.55 28.76
CA GLU A 17 -45.07 -10.46 28.73
C GLU A 17 -44.57 -10.12 27.32
N GLY A 18 -43.94 -8.95 27.19
CA GLY A 18 -43.15 -8.59 26.01
C GLY A 18 -41.73 -9.14 26.17
N ASP A 19 -41.49 -10.30 25.58
CA ASP A 19 -40.15 -10.89 25.48
C ASP A 19 -39.32 -10.06 24.50
N SER A 20 -38.56 -9.10 25.03
CA SER A 20 -37.57 -8.34 24.29
C SER A 20 -36.34 -9.22 24.07
N SER A 21 -36.36 -10.06 23.04
CA SER A 21 -35.15 -10.74 22.58
C SER A 21 -34.24 -9.73 21.87
N SER A 22 -33.44 -9.01 22.64
CA SER A 22 -32.25 -8.35 22.15
C SER A 22 -31.33 -9.43 21.58
N SER A 23 -31.13 -9.39 20.26
CA SER A 23 -30.13 -10.18 19.53
C SER A 23 -28.74 -9.85 20.07
N SER A 24 -28.30 -10.55 21.12
CA SER A 24 -26.89 -10.64 21.49
C SER A 24 -26.20 -11.45 20.40
N ARG A 25 -25.71 -10.77 19.36
CA ARG A 25 -24.81 -11.37 18.38
C ARG A 25 -23.61 -11.93 19.14
N ASP A 26 -23.51 -13.24 19.11
CA ASP A 26 -22.55 -14.05 19.85
C ASP A 26 -21.11 -13.64 19.49
N ASN A 27 -20.44 -13.00 20.45
CA ASN A 27 -19.06 -12.54 20.32
C ASN A 27 -18.07 -13.72 20.39
N SER A 28 -18.50 -14.89 20.91
CA SER A 28 -17.61 -16.03 21.18
C SER A 28 -17.14 -16.75 19.91
N THR A 29 -17.97 -16.76 18.87
CA THR A 29 -17.63 -17.40 17.58
C THR A 29 -16.59 -16.56 16.80
N ARG A 30 -16.54 -15.25 17.01
CA ARG A 30 -15.68 -14.29 16.27
C ARG A 30 -14.23 -14.34 16.73
N ASP A 31 -14.01 -14.26 18.05
CA ASP A 31 -12.70 -14.45 18.67
C ASP A 31 -12.08 -15.79 18.22
N HIS A 32 -12.91 -16.81 18.00
CA HIS A 32 -12.45 -18.12 17.56
C HIS A 32 -11.92 -18.14 16.12
N ASN A 33 -12.49 -17.35 15.21
CA ASN A 33 -12.03 -17.26 13.82
C ASN A 33 -10.71 -16.49 13.71
N PHE A 34 -10.60 -15.36 14.43
CA PHE A 34 -9.35 -14.60 14.46
C PHE A 34 -8.21 -15.39 15.11
N VAL A 35 -8.47 -16.05 16.24
CA VAL A 35 -7.47 -16.93 16.89
C VAL A 35 -7.07 -18.11 15.99
N ARG A 36 -8.01 -18.69 15.22
CA ARG A 36 -7.68 -19.71 14.22
C ARG A 36 -6.79 -19.14 13.11
N PHE A 37 -7.07 -17.93 12.64
CA PHE A 37 -6.22 -17.22 11.69
C PHE A 37 -4.81 -17.01 12.25
N LEU A 38 -4.66 -16.49 13.48
CA LEU A 38 -3.36 -16.31 14.16
C LEU A 38 -2.56 -17.62 14.24
N LYS A 39 -3.24 -18.73 14.55
CA LYS A 39 -2.64 -20.06 14.60
C LYS A 39 -2.24 -20.57 13.22
N ALA A 40 -3.03 -20.27 12.19
CA ALA A 40 -2.75 -20.72 10.83
C ALA A 40 -1.53 -20.02 10.23
N ILE A 41 -1.32 -18.74 10.54
CA ILE A 41 -0.18 -17.97 10.04
C ILE A 41 1.12 -18.16 10.85
N SER A 42 1.08 -18.84 12.01
CA SER A 42 2.27 -19.23 12.78
C SER A 42 2.82 -20.58 12.27
N PRO A 43 4.15 -20.83 12.22
CA PRO A 43 4.69 -22.08 11.67
C PRO A 43 4.70 -23.25 12.71
N PRO A 44 4.63 -24.54 12.30
CA PRO A 44 3.82 -25.16 11.24
C PRO A 44 3.00 -26.39 11.74
N ALA A 45 1.83 -26.64 11.13
CA ALA A 45 1.28 -27.99 10.97
C ALA A 45 0.27 -28.02 9.82
N ALA A 46 0.72 -28.46 8.64
CA ALA A 46 -0.02 -28.51 7.36
C ALA A 46 -0.49 -27.13 6.85
N SER A 47 -0.64 -26.95 5.53
CA SER A 47 -1.32 -25.77 4.97
C SER A 47 -2.77 -25.78 5.49
N PRO A 48 -3.13 -24.98 6.50
CA PRO A 48 -4.47 -24.98 7.02
C PRO A 48 -5.34 -24.36 5.93
N ILE A 49 -6.50 -24.94 5.67
CA ILE A 49 -7.54 -24.24 4.92
C ILE A 49 -7.90 -23.02 5.78
N LEU A 50 -7.41 -21.86 5.37
CA LEU A 50 -7.78 -20.61 6.03
C LEU A 50 -9.30 -20.46 5.94
N PRO A 51 -9.98 -19.93 6.97
CA PRO A 51 -11.34 -19.48 6.79
C PRO A 51 -11.37 -18.48 5.62
N PRO A 52 -12.49 -18.34 4.88
CA PRO A 52 -12.61 -17.31 3.87
C PRO A 52 -12.33 -15.96 4.52
N LEU A 53 -11.14 -15.43 4.25
CA LEU A 53 -10.77 -14.07 4.55
C LEU A 53 -11.46 -13.28 3.45
N ASP A 54 -12.64 -12.74 3.70
CA ASP A 54 -13.33 -11.90 2.73
C ASP A 54 -13.48 -10.49 3.30
N ALA A 55 -14.09 -9.60 2.51
CA ALA A 55 -14.32 -8.22 2.93
C ALA A 55 -15.14 -8.17 4.24
N ASP A 56 -16.12 -9.06 4.39
CA ASP A 56 -16.99 -9.14 5.56
C ASP A 56 -16.22 -9.59 6.80
N TYR A 57 -15.30 -10.55 6.67
CA TYR A 57 -14.40 -10.97 7.75
C TYR A 57 -13.62 -9.78 8.31
N PHE A 58 -12.93 -9.02 7.45
CA PHE A 58 -12.13 -7.88 7.90
C PHE A 58 -12.97 -6.72 8.43
N ALA A 59 -14.15 -6.47 7.84
CA ALA A 59 -15.09 -5.48 8.34
C ALA A 59 -15.64 -5.84 9.72
N SER A 60 -15.73 -7.14 10.03
CA SER A 60 -16.28 -7.64 11.30
C SER A 60 -15.30 -7.61 12.48
N LEU A 61 -13.99 -7.41 12.23
CA LEU A 61 -12.98 -7.41 13.29
C LEU A 61 -13.28 -6.34 14.35
N THR A 62 -13.01 -6.67 15.60
CA THR A 62 -13.01 -5.70 16.70
C THR A 62 -11.79 -4.77 16.61
N VAL A 63 -11.78 -3.70 17.40
CA VAL A 63 -10.62 -2.79 17.50
C VAL A 63 -9.37 -3.55 17.97
N ARG A 64 -9.54 -4.50 18.90
CA ARG A 64 -8.43 -5.30 19.41
C ARG A 64 -7.89 -6.26 18.35
N GLU A 65 -8.76 -6.98 17.65
CA GLU A 65 -8.35 -7.90 16.59
C GLU A 65 -7.68 -7.16 15.43
N ARG A 66 -8.16 -5.96 15.05
CA ARG A 66 -7.47 -5.10 14.09
C ARG A 66 -6.05 -4.76 14.55
N ALA A 67 -5.87 -4.37 15.80
CA ALA A 67 -4.55 -4.04 16.34
C ALA A 67 -3.61 -5.27 16.39
N GLU A 68 -4.15 -6.44 16.74
CA GLU A 68 -3.39 -7.71 16.70
C GLU A 68 -3.02 -8.07 15.25
N PHE A 69 -3.92 -7.85 14.28
CA PHE A 69 -3.67 -8.08 12.86
C PHE A 69 -2.61 -7.14 12.27
N GLU A 70 -2.65 -5.86 12.65
CA GLU A 70 -1.57 -4.91 12.31
C GLU A 70 -0.23 -5.35 12.89
N HIS A 71 -0.20 -5.87 14.12
CA HIS A 71 1.04 -6.35 14.72
C HIS A 71 1.65 -7.53 13.95
N ILE A 72 0.81 -8.41 13.42
CA ILE A 72 1.25 -9.49 12.53
C ILE A 72 1.80 -8.92 11.23
N ALA A 73 1.12 -7.95 10.61
CA ALA A 73 1.59 -7.34 9.37
C ALA A 73 2.97 -6.70 9.56
N ILE A 74 3.18 -6.02 10.69
CA ILE A 74 4.49 -5.48 11.11
C ILE A 74 5.52 -6.61 11.26
N ALA A 75 5.13 -7.75 11.84
CA ALA A 75 5.97 -8.95 11.96
C ALA A 75 6.10 -9.78 10.67
N GLY A 76 5.36 -9.41 9.62
CA GLY A 76 5.34 -10.01 8.28
C GLY A 76 4.47 -11.25 8.13
N PHE A 77 3.78 -11.34 7.00
CA PHE A 77 3.06 -12.54 6.64
C PHE A 77 4.01 -13.59 6.05
N PRO A 78 3.88 -14.88 6.41
CA PRO A 78 4.54 -15.93 5.65
C PRO A 78 4.11 -15.87 4.18
N VAL A 79 5.06 -16.05 3.26
CA VAL A 79 4.85 -15.90 1.81
C VAL A 79 3.64 -16.70 1.30
N VAL A 80 3.42 -17.90 1.84
CA VAL A 80 2.32 -18.81 1.46
C VAL A 80 0.93 -18.26 1.74
N TYR A 81 0.79 -17.29 2.66
CA TYR A 81 -0.48 -16.68 3.01
C TYR A 81 -0.67 -15.28 2.43
N ARG A 82 0.41 -14.64 1.98
CA ARG A 82 0.41 -13.24 1.57
C ARG A 82 -0.57 -12.95 0.42
N ILE A 83 -0.61 -13.81 -0.59
CA ILE A 83 -1.57 -13.69 -1.73
C ILE A 83 -3.00 -13.65 -1.20
N ASN A 84 -3.38 -14.66 -0.41
CA ASN A 84 -4.73 -14.78 0.12
C ASN A 84 -5.06 -13.55 0.96
N VAL A 85 -4.19 -13.15 1.89
CA VAL A 85 -4.41 -11.95 2.71
C VAL A 85 -4.61 -10.70 1.86
N TYR A 86 -3.78 -10.48 0.83
CA TYR A 86 -3.89 -9.30 -0.04
C TYR A 86 -5.20 -9.30 -0.84
N LEU A 87 -5.53 -10.41 -1.51
CA LEU A 87 -6.77 -10.51 -2.28
C LEU A 87 -8.00 -10.30 -1.39
N SER A 88 -7.96 -10.80 -0.17
CA SER A 88 -9.03 -10.63 0.81
C SER A 88 -9.17 -9.20 1.31
N LEU A 89 -8.06 -8.51 1.61
CA LEU A 89 -8.08 -7.10 2.05
C LEU A 89 -8.59 -6.15 0.98
N THR A 90 -8.41 -6.52 -0.29
CA THR A 90 -8.80 -5.76 -1.47
C THR A 90 -10.22 -6.06 -1.97
N GLY A 91 -11.04 -6.76 -1.16
CA GLY A 91 -12.45 -7.01 -1.45
C GLY A 91 -12.78 -8.41 -1.98
N GLY A 92 -11.80 -9.34 -1.94
CA GLY A 92 -11.85 -10.60 -2.65
C GLY A 92 -11.42 -10.43 -4.11
N PHE A 93 -10.87 -11.48 -4.73
CA PHE A 93 -10.58 -11.44 -6.15
C PHE A 93 -11.91 -11.37 -6.93
N VAL A 94 -12.23 -10.18 -7.42
CA VAL A 94 -13.25 -9.96 -8.43
C VAL A 94 -12.50 -9.80 -9.73
N GLU A 95 -12.74 -10.68 -10.71
CA GLU A 95 -12.14 -10.50 -12.03
C GLU A 95 -12.52 -9.12 -12.54
N LEU A 96 -11.52 -8.23 -12.67
CA LEU A 96 -11.76 -6.87 -13.10
C LEU A 96 -12.34 -6.90 -14.51
N VAL A 97 -13.59 -6.44 -14.62
CA VAL A 97 -14.34 -6.44 -15.88
C VAL A 97 -13.88 -5.24 -16.70
N GLY A 98 -13.08 -5.51 -17.73
CA GLY A 98 -12.52 -4.50 -18.63
C GLY A 98 -11.01 -4.63 -18.81
N GLY A 99 -10.47 -3.92 -19.79
CA GLY A 99 -9.03 -3.85 -20.06
C GLY A 99 -8.43 -5.10 -20.69
N GLY A 100 -8.97 -5.52 -21.83
CA GLY A 100 -8.52 -6.73 -22.51
C GLY A 100 -9.62 -7.49 -23.23
N ARG A 101 -10.72 -6.81 -23.58
CA ARG A 101 -11.66 -7.37 -24.56
C ARG A 101 -10.95 -7.48 -25.90
N ALA A 102 -11.32 -8.47 -26.71
CA ALA A 102 -10.76 -8.63 -28.05
C ALA A 102 -10.92 -7.32 -28.85
N GLY A 103 -9.79 -6.70 -29.21
CA GLY A 103 -9.73 -5.44 -29.97
C GLY A 103 -9.47 -4.16 -29.15
N GLU A 104 -9.38 -4.23 -27.81
CA GLU A 104 -8.89 -3.10 -27.01
C GLU A 104 -7.35 -3.05 -27.04
N GLU A 105 -6.80 -1.93 -27.51
CA GLU A 105 -5.37 -1.68 -27.57
C GLU A 105 -5.02 -0.39 -26.82
N VAL A 106 -3.89 -0.40 -26.10
CA VAL A 106 -3.31 0.82 -25.55
C VAL A 106 -2.72 1.66 -26.69
N ASP A 107 -2.57 2.96 -26.48
CA ASP A 107 -1.93 3.81 -27.47
C ASP A 107 -0.44 3.42 -27.67
N ALA A 108 0.11 3.80 -28.82
CA ALA A 108 1.47 3.43 -29.20
C ALA A 108 2.53 3.94 -28.21
N ARG A 109 2.35 5.11 -27.59
CA ARG A 109 3.32 5.66 -26.63
C ARG A 109 3.34 4.81 -25.37
N THR A 110 2.17 4.43 -24.85
CA THR A 110 2.03 3.51 -23.71
C THR A 110 2.67 2.15 -24.01
N LEU A 111 2.37 1.56 -25.18
CA LEU A 111 2.93 0.27 -25.57
C LEU A 111 4.46 0.32 -25.67
N ASP A 112 5.01 1.36 -26.28
CA ASP A 112 6.45 1.54 -26.40
C ASP A 112 7.13 1.75 -25.05
N ALA A 113 6.50 2.49 -24.14
CA ALA A 113 6.98 2.66 -22.77
C ALA A 113 7.03 1.34 -22.00
N ILE A 114 5.97 0.52 -22.10
CA ILE A 114 5.94 -0.82 -21.52
C ILE A 114 7.07 -1.67 -22.10
N ASN A 115 7.20 -1.74 -23.44
CA ASN A 115 8.22 -2.58 -24.09
C ASN A 115 9.65 -2.21 -23.64
N ARG A 116 9.98 -0.91 -23.53
CA ARG A 116 11.29 -0.46 -23.05
C ARG A 116 11.59 -0.88 -21.61
N ASP A 117 10.55 -1.04 -20.79
CA ASP A 117 10.71 -1.32 -19.38
C ASP A 117 10.78 -2.82 -19.07
N LEU A 118 10.24 -3.69 -19.92
CA LEU A 118 10.30 -5.14 -19.76
C LEU A 118 11.74 -5.64 -19.63
N ASP A 119 12.62 -5.25 -20.55
CA ASP A 119 14.03 -5.72 -20.60
C ASP A 119 14.84 -5.39 -19.35
N ARG A 120 14.45 -4.33 -18.63
CA ARG A 120 15.11 -3.88 -17.40
C ARG A 120 14.37 -4.27 -16.12
N THR A 121 13.28 -5.05 -16.23
CA THR A 121 12.51 -5.52 -15.07
C THR A 121 13.07 -6.85 -14.57
N PHE A 122 13.71 -6.82 -13.39
CA PHE A 122 14.38 -7.97 -12.76
C PHE A 122 15.35 -8.74 -13.68
N PRO A 123 16.33 -8.06 -14.30
CA PRO A 123 17.29 -8.72 -15.18
C PRO A 123 18.09 -9.76 -14.39
N GLY A 124 18.23 -10.97 -14.94
CA GLY A 124 18.95 -12.07 -14.29
C GLY A 124 18.16 -12.86 -13.24
N HIS A 125 16.88 -12.54 -13.02
CA HIS A 125 16.03 -13.30 -12.12
C HIS A 125 15.42 -14.51 -12.85
N GLU A 126 15.68 -15.72 -12.36
CA GLU A 126 15.29 -17.00 -12.99
C GLU A 126 13.86 -17.00 -13.56
N TYR A 127 12.87 -16.57 -12.77
CA TYR A 127 11.47 -16.52 -13.22
C TYR A 127 11.21 -15.56 -14.41
N PHE A 128 11.95 -14.45 -14.50
CA PHE A 128 11.76 -13.41 -15.52
C PHE A 128 12.67 -13.58 -16.74
N GLU A 129 13.60 -14.54 -16.74
CA GLU A 129 14.40 -14.90 -17.90
C GLU A 129 13.60 -15.72 -18.93
N GLU A 130 12.49 -16.33 -18.51
CA GLU A 130 11.58 -17.02 -19.40
C GLU A 130 10.77 -16.03 -20.25
N GLU A 131 10.81 -16.19 -21.58
CA GLU A 131 10.08 -15.33 -22.53
C GLU A 131 8.57 -15.28 -22.22
N ASN A 132 8.00 -16.42 -21.79
CA ASN A 132 6.59 -16.48 -21.40
C ASN A 132 6.27 -15.52 -20.24
N THR A 133 7.12 -15.44 -19.22
CA THR A 133 6.90 -14.56 -18.06
C THR A 133 6.98 -13.07 -18.45
N GLN A 134 7.89 -12.70 -19.35
CA GLN A 134 7.96 -11.34 -19.88
C GLN A 134 6.69 -10.96 -20.65
N LEU A 135 6.12 -11.92 -21.41
CA LEU A 135 4.83 -11.73 -22.08
C LEU A 135 3.66 -11.64 -21.08
N GLU A 136 3.68 -12.39 -19.98
CA GLU A 136 2.70 -12.26 -18.90
C GLU A 136 2.78 -10.89 -18.22
N LEU A 137 3.98 -10.42 -17.88
CA LEU A 137 4.18 -9.09 -17.32
C LEU A 137 3.69 -7.99 -18.28
N LYS A 138 3.99 -8.12 -19.57
CA LYS A 138 3.47 -7.22 -20.61
C LYS A 138 1.94 -7.19 -20.62
N ARG A 139 1.29 -8.34 -20.55
CA ARG A 139 -0.18 -8.45 -20.50
C ARG A 139 -0.76 -7.81 -19.24
N VAL A 140 -0.13 -8.00 -18.09
CA VAL A 140 -0.51 -7.33 -16.83
C VAL A 140 -0.48 -5.81 -17.00
N LEU A 141 0.62 -5.26 -17.53
CA LEU A 141 0.80 -3.82 -17.68
C LEU A 141 -0.17 -3.21 -18.70
N ILE A 142 -0.39 -3.88 -19.82
CA ILE A 142 -1.39 -3.45 -20.83
C ILE A 142 -2.79 -3.45 -20.21
N ARG A 143 -3.17 -4.52 -19.51
CA ARG A 143 -4.49 -4.63 -18.89
C ARG A 143 -4.70 -3.56 -17.81
N PHE A 144 -3.68 -3.30 -16.99
CA PHE A 144 -3.71 -2.21 -16.02
C PHE A 144 -3.94 -0.86 -16.69
N ALA A 145 -3.20 -0.56 -17.77
CA ALA A 145 -3.30 0.72 -18.48
C ALA A 145 -4.69 0.89 -19.13
N LEU A 146 -5.26 -0.17 -19.69
CA LEU A 146 -6.61 -0.13 -20.26
C LEU A 146 -7.70 0.01 -19.18
N LEU A 147 -7.52 -0.60 -18.00
CA LEU A 147 -8.42 -0.44 -16.86
C LEU A 147 -8.37 0.97 -16.27
N ASN A 148 -7.21 1.64 -16.39
CA ASN A 148 -6.97 2.96 -15.82
C ASN A 148 -6.50 3.96 -16.88
N PRO A 149 -7.34 4.37 -17.86
CA PRO A 149 -6.90 5.27 -18.94
C PRO A 149 -6.37 6.63 -18.47
N SER A 150 -6.81 7.13 -17.31
CA SER A 150 -6.31 8.38 -16.71
C SER A 150 -4.91 8.25 -16.10
N ILE A 151 -4.46 7.02 -15.86
CA ILE A 151 -3.11 6.69 -15.37
C ILE A 151 -2.25 6.23 -16.56
N GLY A 152 -2.80 5.37 -17.42
CA GLY A 152 -2.06 4.70 -18.49
C GLY A 152 -0.93 3.85 -17.90
N TYR A 153 0.29 4.13 -18.34
CA TYR A 153 1.51 3.50 -17.81
C TYR A 153 2.51 4.55 -17.33
N CYS A 154 2.69 4.61 -16.01
CA CYS A 154 3.79 5.34 -15.38
C CYS A 154 5.01 4.43 -15.21
N GLN A 155 6.19 4.94 -15.55
CA GLN A 155 7.46 4.27 -15.29
C GLN A 155 7.59 3.92 -13.80
N GLY A 156 7.99 2.69 -13.50
CA GLY A 156 8.08 2.15 -12.15
C GLY A 156 7.02 1.09 -11.86
N LEU A 157 5.85 1.16 -12.53
CA LEU A 157 4.79 0.17 -12.39
C LEU A 157 5.22 -1.23 -12.85
N ASN A 158 6.13 -1.35 -13.82
CA ASN A 158 6.72 -2.61 -14.24
C ASN A 158 7.35 -3.40 -13.09
N PHE A 159 8.05 -2.73 -12.18
CA PHE A 159 8.69 -3.38 -11.03
C PHE A 159 7.65 -3.83 -10.01
N ILE A 160 6.65 -3.00 -9.74
CA ILE A 160 5.55 -3.33 -8.82
C ILE A 160 4.75 -4.52 -9.37
N ALA A 161 4.38 -4.45 -10.65
CA ALA A 161 3.68 -5.51 -11.37
C ALA A 161 4.48 -6.82 -11.38
N GLY A 162 5.77 -6.76 -11.67
CA GLY A 162 6.63 -7.94 -11.64
C GLY A 162 6.73 -8.54 -10.23
N LEU A 163 6.81 -7.70 -9.19
CA LEU A 163 6.82 -8.21 -7.82
C LEU A 163 5.48 -8.89 -7.48
N PHE A 164 4.33 -8.30 -7.83
CA PHE A 164 3.05 -8.99 -7.66
C PHE A 164 2.93 -10.26 -8.52
N LEU A 165 3.47 -10.29 -9.73
CA LEU A 165 3.43 -11.47 -10.61
C LEU A 165 4.27 -12.61 -10.03
N LEU A 166 5.43 -12.32 -9.44
CA LEU A 166 6.23 -13.29 -8.69
C LEU A 166 5.43 -13.92 -7.55
N LEU A 167 4.59 -13.11 -6.90
CA LEU A 167 3.77 -13.53 -5.78
C LEU A 167 2.56 -14.37 -6.25
N THR A 168 1.77 -13.87 -7.20
CA THR A 168 0.48 -14.49 -7.59
C THR A 168 0.66 -15.62 -8.60
N ARG A 169 1.66 -15.53 -9.49
CA ARG A 169 1.81 -16.40 -10.67
C ARG A 169 0.56 -16.44 -11.56
N GLU A 170 -0.23 -15.38 -11.53
CA GLU A 170 -1.52 -15.30 -12.23
C GLU A 170 -1.81 -13.84 -12.61
N ILE A 171 -2.06 -13.60 -13.90
CA ILE A 171 -2.20 -12.26 -14.51
C ILE A 171 -3.34 -11.48 -13.87
N ASN A 172 -4.53 -12.07 -13.73
CA ASN A 172 -5.70 -11.33 -13.29
C ASN A 172 -5.56 -10.88 -11.83
N GLN A 173 -5.04 -11.75 -10.96
CA GLN A 173 -4.71 -11.41 -9.58
C GLN A 173 -3.62 -10.34 -9.52
N THR A 174 -2.58 -10.41 -10.36
CA THR A 174 -1.55 -9.36 -10.43
C THR A 174 -2.13 -8.02 -10.81
N VAL A 175 -2.97 -7.97 -11.85
CA VAL A 175 -3.64 -6.74 -12.29
C VAL A 175 -4.48 -6.16 -11.15
N HIS A 176 -5.27 -6.99 -10.46
CA HIS A 176 -6.10 -6.56 -9.33
C HIS A 176 -5.27 -5.94 -8.20
N LEU A 177 -4.17 -6.58 -7.82
CA LEU A 177 -3.29 -6.06 -6.77
C LEU A 177 -2.54 -4.80 -7.20
N LEU A 178 -2.13 -4.71 -8.47
CA LEU A 178 -1.49 -3.52 -9.02
C LEU A 178 -2.46 -2.32 -9.07
N ASP A 179 -3.70 -2.55 -9.52
CA ASP A 179 -4.78 -1.56 -9.52
C ASP A 179 -5.03 -1.01 -8.12
N TYR A 180 -5.24 -1.91 -7.15
CA TYR A 180 -5.45 -1.53 -5.76
C TYR A 180 -4.24 -0.79 -5.17
N PHE A 181 -3.02 -1.25 -5.44
CA PHE A 181 -1.81 -0.56 -4.96
C PHE A 181 -1.74 0.87 -5.51
N ALA A 182 -1.95 1.03 -6.83
CA ALA A 182 -1.82 2.32 -7.49
C ALA A 182 -2.91 3.32 -7.09
N ARG A 183 -4.13 2.85 -6.80
CA ARG A 183 -5.30 3.72 -6.58
C ARG A 183 -5.68 3.91 -5.12
N GLU A 184 -5.54 2.87 -4.31
CA GLU A 184 -6.02 2.85 -2.93
C GLU A 184 -4.88 3.00 -1.92
N ILE A 185 -3.69 2.44 -2.21
CA ILE A 185 -2.53 2.56 -1.32
C ILE A 185 -1.76 3.85 -1.60
N MET A 186 -1.43 4.11 -2.86
CA MET A 186 -0.65 5.29 -3.24
C MET A 186 -1.52 6.56 -3.30
N PRO A 187 -0.96 7.74 -2.98
CA PRO A 187 -1.71 9.01 -3.04
C PRO A 187 -2.30 9.28 -4.42
N GLN A 188 -3.42 10.00 -4.48
CA GLN A 188 -4.02 10.41 -5.76
C GLN A 188 -3.02 11.18 -6.64
N GLY A 189 -3.02 10.85 -7.94
CA GLY A 189 -2.12 11.46 -8.93
C GLY A 189 -0.67 10.97 -8.81
N TYR A 190 -0.39 9.87 -8.09
CA TYR A 190 0.98 9.35 -8.01
C TYR A 190 1.48 8.88 -9.37
N TYR A 191 0.68 8.07 -10.05
CA TYR A 191 1.03 7.47 -11.33
C TYR A 191 0.35 8.17 -12.52
N SER A 192 -0.23 9.36 -12.31
CA SER A 192 -0.78 10.17 -13.40
C SER A 192 0.34 10.65 -14.32
N GLU A 193 -0.02 11.13 -15.52
CA GLU A 193 0.92 11.74 -16.46
C GLU A 193 1.72 12.91 -15.84
N LYS A 194 1.06 13.70 -14.97
CA LYS A 194 1.67 14.85 -14.28
C LYS A 194 2.45 14.45 -13.02
N MET A 195 2.30 13.21 -12.55
CA MET A 195 2.94 12.68 -11.34
C MET A 195 2.79 13.59 -10.09
N GLU A 196 1.63 14.25 -9.96
CA GLU A 196 1.41 15.29 -8.93
C GLU A 196 1.66 14.74 -7.52
N GLY A 197 1.19 13.50 -7.28
CA GLY A 197 1.36 12.83 -6.00
C GLY A 197 2.83 12.54 -5.67
N GLN A 198 3.65 12.19 -6.66
CA GLN A 198 5.08 11.94 -6.46
C GLN A 198 5.83 13.22 -6.13
N TYR A 199 5.52 14.31 -6.85
CA TYR A 199 6.13 15.60 -6.59
C TYR A 199 5.80 16.13 -5.19
N VAL A 200 4.51 16.07 -4.81
CA VAL A 200 4.05 16.45 -3.46
C VAL A 200 4.75 15.61 -2.39
N ASP A 201 4.84 14.28 -2.56
CA ASP A 201 5.56 13.43 -1.60
C ASP A 201 7.05 13.75 -1.52
N GLY A 202 7.69 14.16 -2.62
CA GLY A 202 9.06 14.68 -2.61
C GLY A 202 9.22 15.91 -1.70
N LEU A 203 8.30 16.87 -1.77
CA LEU A 203 8.29 18.06 -0.91
C LEU A 203 8.03 17.72 0.56
N VAL A 204 7.08 16.81 0.81
CA VAL A 204 6.75 16.32 2.16
C VAL A 204 7.95 15.60 2.77
N PHE A 205 8.62 14.74 2.00
CA PHE A 205 9.80 14.03 2.44
C PHE A 205 10.95 14.97 2.78
N GLU A 206 11.24 15.95 1.90
CA GLU A 206 12.28 16.96 2.17
C GLU A 206 11.96 17.77 3.43
N HIS A 207 10.70 18.15 3.63
CA HIS A 207 10.25 18.83 4.83
C HIS A 207 10.54 18.02 6.09
N LEU A 208 10.07 16.77 6.13
CA LEU A 208 10.21 15.89 7.29
C LEU A 208 11.68 15.53 7.55
N ALA A 209 12.48 15.30 6.49
CA ALA A 209 13.90 15.03 6.61
C ALA A 209 14.65 16.22 7.23
N ARG A 210 14.30 17.46 6.85
CA ARG A 210 14.87 18.68 7.44
C ARG A 210 14.56 18.80 8.92
N GLU A 211 13.35 18.44 9.35
CA GLU A 211 12.95 18.54 10.75
C GLU A 211 13.53 17.42 11.61
N LEU A 212 13.45 16.17 11.14
CA LEU A 212 13.90 14.99 11.87
C LEU A 212 15.43 14.88 11.86
N PHE A 213 16.06 15.10 10.70
CA PHE A 213 17.49 14.89 10.46
C PHE A 213 18.20 16.16 9.93
N PRO A 214 18.19 17.29 10.68
CA PRO A 214 18.68 18.58 10.18
C PRO A 214 20.15 18.54 9.75
N LYS A 215 21.00 17.74 10.41
CA LYS A 215 22.42 17.59 10.04
C LYS A 215 22.58 16.89 8.69
N VAL A 216 21.78 15.84 8.45
CA VAL A 216 21.76 15.11 7.17
C VAL A 216 21.26 16.02 6.06
N TYR A 217 20.16 16.75 6.31
CA TYR A 217 19.61 17.71 5.36
C TYR A 217 20.65 18.76 4.94
N GLN A 218 21.31 19.40 5.90
CA GLN A 218 22.36 20.38 5.61
C GLN A 218 23.52 19.74 4.85
N LYS A 219 23.99 18.55 5.26
CA LYS A 219 25.07 17.84 4.57
C LYS A 219 24.73 17.58 3.10
N LEU A 220 23.56 17.04 2.80
CA LEU A 220 23.15 16.78 1.42
C LEU A 220 23.01 18.06 0.59
N LYS A 221 22.47 19.15 1.17
CA LYS A 221 22.46 20.46 0.51
C LYS A 221 23.87 20.99 0.23
N THR A 222 24.83 20.84 1.14
CA THR A 222 26.23 21.24 0.88
C THR A 222 26.90 20.42 -0.22
N LEU A 223 26.48 19.17 -0.39
CA LEU A 223 26.94 18.31 -1.48
C LEU A 223 26.17 18.55 -2.80
N GLY A 224 25.17 19.45 -2.81
CA GLY A 224 24.36 19.74 -3.98
C GLY A 224 23.42 18.61 -4.38
N LEU A 225 23.01 17.75 -3.44
CA LEU A 225 21.98 16.75 -3.69
C LEU A 225 20.58 17.32 -3.43
N ASP A 226 19.67 16.95 -4.31
CA ASP A 226 18.24 17.15 -4.13
C ASP A 226 17.61 15.88 -3.53
N PHE A 227 16.85 16.02 -2.44
CA PHE A 227 16.22 14.88 -1.77
C PHE A 227 15.17 14.22 -2.65
N ALA A 228 14.27 14.99 -3.26
CA ALA A 228 13.17 14.48 -4.07
C ALA A 228 13.69 13.66 -5.25
N ILE A 229 14.71 14.16 -5.96
CA ILE A 229 15.35 13.43 -7.07
C ILE A 229 16.04 12.16 -6.55
N SER A 230 16.79 12.26 -5.45
CA SER A 230 17.58 11.13 -4.93
C SER A 230 16.72 9.99 -4.39
N THR A 231 15.51 10.29 -3.92
CA THR A 231 14.55 9.27 -3.42
C THR A 231 13.41 8.97 -4.37
N PHE A 232 13.37 9.58 -5.56
CA PHE A 232 12.28 9.39 -6.52
C PHE A 232 11.96 7.91 -6.75
N ASN A 233 12.99 7.08 -6.98
CA ASN A 233 12.82 5.66 -7.24
C ASN A 233 12.28 4.87 -6.03
N TRP A 234 12.52 5.32 -4.80
CA TRP A 234 12.01 4.65 -3.59
C TRP A 234 10.49 4.68 -3.57
N PHE A 235 9.97 5.85 -3.87
CA PHE A 235 8.57 6.18 -3.91
C PHE A 235 7.88 5.61 -5.16
N ALA A 236 8.43 5.87 -6.35
CA ALA A 236 7.85 5.43 -7.61
C ALA A 236 7.68 3.90 -7.70
N THR A 237 8.60 3.13 -7.11
CA THR A 237 8.59 1.66 -7.17
C THR A 237 8.15 0.98 -5.87
N GLY A 238 7.75 1.73 -4.84
CA GLY A 238 7.44 1.14 -3.53
C GLY A 238 8.59 0.29 -2.97
N PHE A 239 9.84 0.71 -3.19
CA PHE A 239 11.10 0.07 -2.81
C PHE A 239 11.57 -1.19 -3.59
N VAL A 240 10.88 -1.63 -4.64
CA VAL A 240 11.18 -2.88 -5.36
C VAL A 240 12.63 -2.98 -5.87
N ASN A 241 13.27 -1.86 -6.21
CA ASN A 241 14.67 -1.80 -6.65
C ASN A 241 15.61 -1.08 -5.66
N VAL A 242 15.16 -0.92 -4.43
CA VAL A 242 15.90 -0.23 -3.37
C VAL A 242 16.45 -1.25 -2.38
N PHE A 243 15.62 -2.22 -2.01
CA PHE A 243 16.06 -3.39 -1.26
C PHE A 243 16.74 -4.42 -2.17
N LYS A 244 17.63 -5.24 -1.59
CA LYS A 244 18.31 -6.31 -2.33
C LYS A 244 17.45 -7.55 -2.55
N ASP A 245 16.42 -7.72 -1.72
CA ASP A 245 15.55 -8.87 -1.72
C ASP A 245 14.08 -8.44 -1.82
N THR A 246 13.30 -9.32 -2.43
CA THR A 246 11.86 -9.14 -2.66
C THR A 246 11.07 -9.20 -1.35
N GLU A 247 11.51 -10.01 -0.39
CA GLU A 247 10.85 -10.16 0.90
C GLU A 247 10.79 -8.83 1.66
N SER A 248 11.87 -8.06 1.69
CA SER A 248 11.90 -6.73 2.32
C SER A 248 10.86 -5.78 1.73
N CYS A 249 10.62 -5.85 0.43
CA CYS A 249 9.58 -5.06 -0.23
C CYS A 249 8.18 -5.52 0.20
N TYR A 250 7.92 -6.83 0.16
CA TYR A 250 6.65 -7.37 0.61
C TYR A 250 6.36 -7.05 2.07
N ARG A 251 7.37 -7.05 2.94
CA ARG A 251 7.23 -6.71 4.35
C ARG A 251 6.76 -5.27 4.58
N VAL A 252 7.22 -4.33 3.76
CA VAL A 252 6.70 -2.95 3.78
C VAL A 252 5.26 -2.92 3.29
N TRP A 253 4.96 -3.68 2.22
CA TRP A 253 3.62 -3.72 1.64
C TRP A 253 2.61 -4.43 2.55
N ASP A 254 3.01 -5.42 3.35
CA ASP A 254 2.14 -6.13 4.29
C ASP A 254 1.44 -5.09 5.20
N VAL A 255 2.21 -4.14 5.73
CA VAL A 255 1.71 -3.03 6.55
C VAL A 255 0.82 -2.08 5.74
N CYS A 256 1.20 -1.73 4.51
CA CYS A 256 0.43 -0.84 3.66
C CYS A 256 -0.94 -1.42 3.28
N PHE A 257 -1.01 -2.71 2.94
CA PHE A 257 -2.26 -3.40 2.60
C PHE A 257 -3.19 -3.52 3.80
N VAL A 258 -2.67 -3.83 4.99
CA VAL A 258 -3.49 -3.88 6.21
C VAL A 258 -4.05 -2.51 6.58
N ARG A 259 -3.23 -1.46 6.46
CA ARG A 259 -3.66 -0.08 6.75
C ARG A 259 -4.49 0.55 5.65
N LYS A 260 -4.47 -0.03 4.44
CA LYS A 260 -5.06 0.53 3.22
C LYS A 260 -4.57 1.96 2.97
N ASP A 261 -3.28 2.19 3.16
CA ASP A 261 -2.68 3.52 3.11
C ASP A 261 -1.16 3.45 2.90
N GLY A 262 -0.65 4.32 2.02
CA GLY A 262 0.77 4.39 1.66
C GLY A 262 1.64 5.29 2.55
N ARG A 263 1.14 5.92 3.63
CA ARG A 263 2.01 6.74 4.52
C ARG A 263 3.14 5.93 5.14
N PHE A 264 2.96 4.61 5.30
CA PHE A 264 4.03 3.76 5.81
C PHE A 264 5.27 3.75 4.90
N ILE A 265 5.12 3.92 3.58
CA ILE A 265 6.25 4.08 2.64
C ILE A 265 7.09 5.32 2.99
N MET A 266 6.45 6.44 3.32
CA MET A 266 7.12 7.67 3.78
C MET A 266 7.88 7.43 5.09
N ARG A 267 7.29 6.70 6.04
CA ARG A 267 7.95 6.35 7.31
C ARG A 267 9.18 5.48 7.10
N VAL A 268 9.09 4.49 6.20
CA VAL A 268 10.23 3.64 5.85
C VAL A 268 11.33 4.45 5.19
N ALA A 269 11.01 5.38 4.28
CA ALA A 269 11.99 6.28 3.68
C ALA A 269 12.73 7.13 4.73
N LEU A 270 12.00 7.69 5.71
CA LEU A 270 12.60 8.46 6.81
C LEU A 270 13.45 7.58 7.73
N ALA A 271 13.02 6.36 8.01
CA ALA A 271 13.77 5.40 8.82
C ALA A 271 15.08 5.00 8.14
N LEU A 272 15.06 4.83 6.81
CA LEU A 272 16.27 4.59 6.01
C LEU A 272 17.26 5.74 6.10
N VAL A 273 16.80 6.99 6.00
CA VAL A 273 17.66 8.17 6.22
C VAL A 273 18.30 8.13 7.60
N GLY A 274 17.53 7.78 8.65
CA GLY A 274 18.06 7.61 10.00
C GLY A 274 19.14 6.52 10.13
N ILE A 275 18.95 5.37 9.46
CA ILE A 275 19.95 4.29 9.41
C ILE A 275 21.22 4.75 8.68
N MET A 276 21.06 5.53 7.60
CA MET A 276 22.14 5.99 6.74
C MET A 276 22.84 7.25 7.27
N GLU A 277 22.29 7.92 8.29
CA GLU A 277 22.75 9.22 8.80
C GLU A 277 24.27 9.27 9.00
N ARG A 278 24.84 8.27 9.68
CA ARG A 278 26.28 8.24 9.97
C ARG A 278 27.14 8.20 8.70
N ASP A 279 26.70 7.48 7.67
CA ASP A 279 27.48 7.36 6.43
C ASP A 279 27.30 8.60 5.55
N ILE A 280 26.08 9.14 5.47
CA ILE A 280 25.81 10.40 4.75
C ILE A 280 26.68 11.54 5.32
N LEU A 281 26.79 11.64 6.65
CA LEU A 281 27.60 12.66 7.30
C LEU A 281 29.11 12.52 7.01
N LYS A 282 29.58 11.33 6.64
CA LYS A 282 30.98 11.07 6.26
C LYS A 282 31.27 11.33 4.79
N CYS A 283 30.26 11.37 3.92
CA CYS A 283 30.46 11.56 2.49
C CYS A 283 31.29 12.84 2.22
N GLY A 284 32.36 12.71 1.45
CA GLY A 284 33.19 13.83 1.04
C GLY A 284 32.63 14.55 -0.18
N GLU A 285 31.95 13.81 -1.05
CA GLU A 285 31.49 14.27 -2.35
C GLU A 285 30.07 13.82 -2.66
N ARG A 286 29.47 14.46 -3.68
CA ARG A 286 28.10 14.22 -4.13
C ARG A 286 27.86 12.76 -4.51
N LYS A 287 28.78 12.18 -5.29
CA LYS A 287 28.65 10.82 -5.83
C LYS A 287 28.56 9.76 -4.72
N GLU A 288 29.39 9.88 -3.68
CA GLU A 288 29.33 8.98 -2.52
C GLU A 288 27.96 9.00 -1.85
N ALA A 289 27.34 10.18 -1.73
CA ALA A 289 26.00 10.29 -1.19
C ALA A 289 24.95 9.74 -2.16
N GLU A 290 25.03 10.01 -3.46
CA GLU A 290 24.10 9.44 -4.47
C GLU A 290 24.12 7.90 -4.46
N ASP A 291 25.31 7.30 -4.35
CA ASP A 291 25.47 5.84 -4.29
C ASP A 291 24.79 5.23 -3.05
N LEU A 292 24.75 5.95 -1.92
CA LEU A 292 24.02 5.52 -0.72
C LEU A 292 22.50 5.47 -0.95
N PHE A 293 21.94 6.42 -1.71
CA PHE A 293 20.50 6.50 -1.97
C PHE A 293 20.03 5.59 -3.12
N ARG A 294 20.91 5.25 -4.06
CA ARG A 294 20.53 4.50 -5.27
C ARG A 294 20.07 3.07 -4.99
N VAL A 295 20.88 2.30 -4.27
CA VAL A 295 20.58 0.93 -3.86
C VAL A 295 21.05 0.81 -2.43
N ILE A 296 20.21 0.27 -1.54
CA ILE A 296 20.65 0.00 -0.17
C ILE A 296 21.57 -1.22 -0.22
N THR A 297 22.84 -0.95 -0.45
CA THR A 297 23.87 -2.00 -0.60
C THR A 297 24.21 -2.67 0.72
N ARG A 298 23.82 -2.08 1.85
CA ARG A 298 23.94 -2.70 3.16
C ARG A 298 22.81 -3.68 3.39
N LYS A 299 23.11 -4.79 4.07
CA LYS A 299 22.09 -5.66 4.61
C LYS A 299 21.35 -4.89 5.70
N VAL A 300 20.18 -4.37 5.37
CA VAL A 300 19.28 -3.79 6.36
C VAL A 300 18.49 -4.93 6.97
N ASP A 301 18.47 -5.00 8.29
CA ASP A 301 17.54 -5.87 9.01
C ASP A 301 16.13 -5.28 8.83
N ILE A 302 15.28 -5.99 8.08
CA ILE A 302 13.94 -5.51 7.73
C ILE A 302 13.05 -5.37 8.96
N ASP A 303 13.18 -6.25 9.96
CA ASP A 303 12.42 -6.15 11.20
C ASP A 303 12.86 -4.91 11.97
N ALA A 304 14.17 -4.64 12.05
CA ALA A 304 14.68 -3.43 12.68
C ALA A 304 14.23 -2.16 11.95
N LEU A 305 14.22 -2.17 10.61
CA LEU A 305 13.76 -1.04 9.80
C LEU A 305 12.28 -0.75 10.00
N ILE A 306 11.43 -1.78 9.94
CA ILE A 306 9.98 -1.63 10.14
C ILE A 306 9.68 -1.14 11.55
N ASN A 307 10.33 -1.72 12.58
CA ASN A 307 10.13 -1.27 13.96
C ASN A 307 10.61 0.17 14.18
N LEU A 308 11.72 0.57 13.54
CA LEU A 308 12.18 1.95 13.56
C LEU A 308 11.13 2.87 12.89
N ALA A 309 10.64 2.51 11.71
CA ALA A 309 9.61 3.26 10.99
C ALA A 309 8.33 3.40 11.83
N GLU A 310 7.87 2.34 12.50
CA GLU A 310 6.73 2.38 13.43
C GLU A 310 6.98 3.28 14.65
N GLY A 311 8.22 3.32 15.13
CA GLY A 311 8.64 4.11 16.28
C GLY A 311 8.83 5.61 15.99
N LEU A 312 9.03 6.00 14.73
CA LEU A 312 9.30 7.40 14.34
C LEU A 312 8.17 8.35 14.76
N ARG A 313 8.59 9.53 15.25
CA ARG A 313 7.73 10.59 15.81
C ARG A 313 8.27 11.96 15.48
N MET A 314 7.39 12.95 15.48
CA MET A 314 7.76 14.35 15.41
C MET A 314 8.42 14.79 16.72
N LYS A 315 9.38 15.73 16.63
CA LYS A 315 10.06 16.29 17.81
C LYS A 315 9.05 17.00 18.71
N GLY A 316 9.09 16.69 20.01
CA GLY A 316 8.20 17.31 21.01
C GLY A 316 6.78 16.70 21.08
N SER A 317 6.53 15.60 20.37
CA SER A 317 5.23 14.92 20.39
C SER A 317 4.94 14.23 21.74
N PHE A 318 3.74 14.46 22.25
CA PHE A 318 3.22 13.82 23.46
C PHE A 318 2.41 12.54 23.18
N LEU A 319 2.14 12.21 21.91
CA LEU A 319 1.38 11.02 21.55
C LEU A 319 2.20 9.76 21.81
N ARG A 320 1.58 8.74 22.43
CA ARG A 320 2.24 7.50 22.88
C ARG A 320 2.64 6.54 21.75
N ARG A 321 2.19 6.76 20.51
CA ARG A 321 2.56 6.02 19.28
C ARG A 321 2.81 7.02 18.14
N GLY A 322 3.54 6.60 17.09
CA GLY A 322 3.93 7.40 15.92
C GLY A 322 2.80 8.00 15.06
N GLY A 323 1.55 7.99 15.55
CA GLY A 323 0.40 8.55 14.85
C GLY A 323 0.44 10.07 14.69
N ASP A 324 1.29 10.76 15.45
CA ASP A 324 1.63 12.16 15.21
C ASP A 324 2.26 12.37 13.83
N LEU A 325 3.20 11.50 13.45
CA LEU A 325 3.89 11.59 12.17
C LEU A 325 2.94 11.28 11.00
N ASP A 326 1.97 10.37 11.16
CA ASP A 326 1.00 10.08 10.10
C ASP A 326 0.03 11.24 9.86
N ILE A 327 -0.41 11.90 10.94
CA ILE A 327 -1.21 13.14 10.87
C ILE A 327 -0.40 14.24 10.18
N GLU A 328 0.88 14.38 10.55
CA GLU A 328 1.75 15.38 9.94
C GLU A 328 1.98 15.12 8.45
N ILE A 329 2.26 13.86 8.05
CA ILE A 329 2.39 13.49 6.64
C ILE A 329 1.12 13.85 5.86
N ALA A 330 -0.06 13.53 6.39
CA ALA A 330 -1.33 13.85 5.74
C ALA A 330 -1.55 15.38 5.63
N SER A 331 -1.26 16.12 6.70
CA SER A 331 -1.32 17.58 6.75
C SER A 331 -0.40 18.22 5.71
N LEU A 332 0.87 17.81 5.68
CA LEU A 332 1.86 18.33 4.74
C LEU A 332 1.51 17.98 3.29
N ARG A 333 0.97 16.80 3.02
CA ARG A 333 0.46 16.44 1.67
C ARG A 333 -0.62 17.41 1.22
N GLY A 334 -1.59 17.73 2.07
CA GLY A 334 -2.63 18.71 1.76
C GLY A 334 -2.07 20.11 1.53
N HIS A 335 -1.17 20.56 2.41
CA HIS A 335 -0.51 21.87 2.32
C HIS A 335 0.32 22.04 1.04
N TYR A 336 1.17 21.06 0.71
CA TYR A 336 2.03 21.15 -0.47
C TYR A 336 1.23 20.97 -1.76
N ARG A 337 0.20 20.11 -1.78
CA ARG A 337 -0.71 20.02 -2.92
C ARG A 337 -1.37 21.35 -3.24
N PHE A 338 -1.97 21.99 -2.22
CA PHE A 338 -2.62 23.29 -2.38
C PHE A 338 -1.63 24.34 -2.90
N LYS A 339 -0.40 24.39 -2.38
CA LYS A 339 0.63 25.31 -2.86
C LYS A 339 1.03 25.08 -4.32
N CYS A 340 1.15 23.83 -4.75
CA CYS A 340 1.46 23.50 -6.14
C CYS A 340 0.31 23.92 -7.08
N GLU A 341 -0.93 23.70 -6.65
CA GLU A 341 -2.13 24.12 -7.39
C GLU A 341 -2.23 25.65 -7.48
N GLU A 342 -2.01 26.40 -6.39
CA GLU A 342 -1.96 27.87 -6.41
C GLU A 342 -0.86 28.43 -7.31
N ALA A 343 0.24 27.70 -7.46
CA ALA A 343 1.35 28.08 -8.33
C ALA A 343 1.14 27.70 -9.81
N GLY A 344 -0.01 27.11 -10.17
CA GLY A 344 -0.32 26.67 -11.53
C GLY A 344 0.60 25.56 -12.03
N MET A 345 1.21 24.78 -11.13
CA MET A 345 2.21 23.76 -11.51
C MET A 345 1.67 22.65 -12.42
N TRP A 346 0.35 22.49 -12.45
CA TRP A 346 -0.35 21.44 -13.17
C TRP A 346 -1.21 21.98 -14.30
N ASP A 347 -1.19 23.30 -14.54
CA ASP A 347 -1.96 23.89 -15.63
C ASP A 347 -1.34 23.44 -16.96
N GLU A 348 -2.18 23.10 -17.93
CA GLU A 348 -1.70 22.83 -19.28
C GLU A 348 -1.23 24.16 -19.88
N ASP A 349 0.02 24.22 -20.34
CA ASP A 349 0.49 25.35 -21.13
C ASP A 349 -0.50 25.55 -22.29
N GLU A 350 -1.14 26.72 -22.37
CA GLU A 350 -2.09 27.05 -23.44
C GLU A 350 -1.46 27.11 -24.85
N GLU A 351 -0.18 26.72 -25.02
CA GLU A 351 0.58 26.88 -26.26
C GLU A 351 0.41 25.75 -27.29
N ASP A 352 -0.29 24.65 -26.98
CA ASP A 352 -0.53 23.55 -27.95
C ASP A 352 -2.03 23.27 -28.20
N LYS A 353 -2.78 24.28 -28.66
CA LYS A 353 -4.12 24.10 -29.28
C LYS A 353 -4.19 24.53 -30.73
#